data_AF-A0A7G9P0B8-F1
#
_entry.id   AF-A0A7G9P0B8-F1
#
_cell.length_a   1.000
_cell.length_b   1.000
_cell.length_c   1.000
_cell.angle_alpha   90.00
_cell.angle_beta   90.00
_cell.angle_gamma   90.00
#
_symmetry.space_group_name_H-M   'P 1'
#
loop_
_entity.id
_entity.type
_entity.pdbx_description
1 polymer ?
#
loop_
_entity_poly.entity_id
_entity_poly.type
_entity_poly.pdbx_seq_one_letter_code
_entity_poly.pdbx_strand_id
1 'polypeptide(L)'
;MASVLSLKVPSDFALRPAVNTYGYYRLAPNVWDDEAGVLIRPLHDADGGIVVTRTTQTRGSGKLTIRCDHTLNAADRAAVKRQVTRMLRLDENLSAWRRLHRPAAKVHFGRLFRSPTLFEDIIKTITSCNISWGGTIAMNQRMVEHFGEGGFPTARQLAAVKPAVLQKRCRVGYRADRMVKLARDVVEGRLDMAWFESPDRTTDELFDALRRIHGVGPYAASNILQHLGHYDRLPVDSELIRHLKDSRGLEGTLAEITRRAHVLYDPFAPYQFLAYWFELWTGYRQRGVL
;
A
#
# COMPACT_ATOMS: atom_id res chain seq x y z
N MET A 1 0.40 -27.63 17.58
CA MET A 1 -0.76 -26.90 17.01
C MET A 1 -0.28 -25.56 16.47
N ALA A 2 -0.72 -25.17 15.28
CA ALA A 2 -0.34 -23.89 14.68
C ALA A 2 -0.88 -22.70 15.50
N SER A 3 -0.20 -21.56 15.46
CA SER A 3 -0.57 -20.41 16.28
C SER A 3 -1.84 -19.72 15.78
N VAL A 4 -2.71 -19.34 16.71
CA VAL A 4 -3.83 -18.43 16.44
C VAL A 4 -3.64 -17.17 17.25
N LEU A 5 -3.59 -16.02 16.58
CA LEU A 5 -3.44 -14.71 17.19
C LEU A 5 -4.76 -13.94 17.10
N SER A 6 -4.95 -13.01 18.04
CA SER A 6 -6.05 -12.06 17.98
C SER A 6 -5.53 -10.63 18.08
N LEU A 7 -6.14 -9.73 17.31
CA LEU A 7 -5.94 -8.29 17.36
C LEU A 7 -7.29 -7.61 17.56
N LYS A 8 -7.35 -6.65 18.50
CA LYS A 8 -8.50 -5.75 18.58
C LYS A 8 -8.51 -4.84 17.35
N VAL A 9 -9.69 -4.48 16.89
CA VAL A 9 -9.85 -3.51 15.81
C VAL A 9 -10.70 -2.33 16.26
N PRO A 10 -10.57 -1.16 15.61
CA PRO A 10 -11.50 -0.05 15.79
C PRO A 10 -12.96 -0.49 15.62
N SER A 11 -13.89 0.16 16.33
CA SER A 11 -15.31 -0.20 16.29
C SER A 11 -15.95 -0.07 14.92
N ASP A 12 -15.37 0.76 14.05
CA ASP A 12 -15.81 1.01 12.68
C ASP A 12 -15.06 0.16 11.63
N PHE A 13 -14.21 -0.77 12.07
CA PHE A 13 -13.39 -1.59 11.19
C PHE A 13 -14.15 -2.81 10.64
N ALA A 14 -14.08 -2.98 9.33
CA ALA A 14 -14.50 -4.19 8.63
C ALA A 14 -13.38 -4.64 7.67
N LEU A 15 -13.03 -5.93 7.73
CA LEU A 15 -11.89 -6.50 7.01
C LEU A 15 -12.03 -6.35 5.49
N ARG A 16 -13.17 -6.76 4.92
CA ARG A 16 -13.39 -6.70 3.46
C ARG A 16 -13.26 -5.27 2.91
N PRO A 17 -13.96 -4.25 3.46
CA PRO A 17 -13.71 -2.86 3.05
C PRO A 17 -12.27 -2.41 3.27
N ALA A 18 -11.62 -2.80 4.37
CA ALA A 18 -10.23 -2.41 4.62
C ALA A 18 -9.25 -2.99 3.59
N VAL A 19 -9.51 -4.20 3.05
CA VAL A 19 -8.67 -4.84 2.03
C VAL A 19 -9.00 -4.33 0.62
N ASN A 20 -10.29 -4.20 0.27
CA ASN A 20 -10.75 -3.97 -1.10
C ASN A 20 -10.96 -2.48 -1.47
N THR A 21 -10.36 -1.56 -0.72
CA THR A 21 -10.44 -0.11 -0.99
C THR A 21 -9.31 0.43 -1.85
N TYR A 22 -8.18 -0.28 -1.95
CA TYR A 22 -7.00 0.16 -2.70
C TYR A 22 -6.38 -1.01 -3.47
N GLY A 23 -5.88 -0.79 -4.69
CA GLY A 23 -5.48 -1.87 -5.60
C GLY A 23 -4.40 -2.84 -5.08
N TYR A 24 -3.68 -2.51 -4.00
CA TYR A 24 -2.58 -3.32 -3.46
C TYR A 24 -2.97 -4.73 -3.00
N TYR A 25 -4.24 -4.99 -2.66
CA TYR A 25 -4.68 -6.37 -2.33
C TYR A 25 -4.54 -7.34 -3.51
N ARG A 26 -4.47 -6.84 -4.74
CA ARG A 26 -4.25 -7.65 -5.96
C ARG A 26 -2.77 -7.85 -6.28
N LEU A 27 -1.87 -7.18 -5.59
CA LEU A 27 -0.43 -7.34 -5.78
C LEU A 27 0.07 -8.45 -4.88
N ALA A 28 0.83 -9.39 -5.47
CA ALA A 28 1.49 -10.44 -4.73
C ALA A 28 2.30 -9.88 -3.53
N PRO A 29 2.43 -10.64 -2.44
CA PRO A 29 1.90 -11.99 -2.21
C PRO A 29 0.48 -12.03 -1.61
N ASN A 30 -0.30 -10.95 -1.75
CA ASN A 30 -1.67 -10.92 -1.22
C ASN A 30 -2.59 -11.84 -2.00
N VAL A 31 -3.44 -12.58 -1.27
CA VAL A 31 -4.59 -13.30 -1.83
C VAL A 31 -5.82 -12.96 -0.99
N TRP A 32 -6.84 -12.40 -1.65
CA TRP A 32 -8.14 -12.16 -1.04
C TRP A 32 -9.12 -13.23 -1.53
N ASP A 33 -9.62 -14.05 -0.60
CA ASP A 33 -10.71 -14.98 -0.86
C ASP A 33 -12.03 -14.26 -0.63
N ASP A 34 -12.72 -13.93 -1.73
CA ASP A 34 -13.93 -13.13 -1.68
C ASP A 34 -15.11 -13.90 -1.08
N GLU A 35 -15.21 -15.21 -1.28
CA GLU A 35 -16.29 -16.05 -0.74
C GLU A 35 -16.11 -16.23 0.77
N ALA A 36 -14.91 -16.62 1.20
CA ALA A 36 -14.62 -16.88 2.60
C ALA A 36 -14.37 -15.58 3.42
N GLY A 37 -14.12 -14.45 2.76
CA GLY A 37 -13.78 -13.18 3.41
C GLY A 37 -12.45 -13.24 4.16
N VAL A 38 -11.45 -13.91 3.55
CA VAL A 38 -10.16 -14.21 4.17
C VAL A 38 -9.03 -13.52 3.41
N LEU A 39 -8.18 -12.80 4.14
CA LEU A 39 -6.90 -12.34 3.61
C LEU A 39 -5.84 -13.41 3.90
N ILE A 40 -5.28 -14.01 2.85
CA ILE A 40 -4.17 -14.95 2.93
C ILE A 40 -2.92 -14.21 2.50
N ARG A 41 -1.90 -14.20 3.37
CA ARG A 41 -0.65 -13.53 3.08
C ARG A 41 0.53 -14.11 3.87
N PRO A 42 1.64 -14.43 3.20
CA PRO A 42 2.95 -14.60 3.84
C PRO A 42 3.42 -13.28 4.48
N LEU A 43 3.83 -13.36 5.75
CA LEU A 43 4.43 -12.29 6.54
C LEU A 43 5.82 -12.74 7.03
N HIS A 44 6.62 -11.82 7.55
CA HIS A 44 7.92 -12.18 8.13
C HIS A 44 7.81 -12.43 9.65
N ASP A 45 8.54 -13.38 10.19
CA ASP A 45 8.75 -13.50 11.64
C ASP A 45 9.74 -12.44 12.15
N ALA A 46 10.25 -12.59 13.38
CA ALA A 46 11.19 -11.64 13.96
C ALA A 46 12.58 -11.64 13.29
N ASP A 47 12.97 -12.77 12.68
CA ASP A 47 14.28 -12.99 12.07
C ASP A 47 14.26 -12.87 10.54
N GLY A 48 13.07 -12.69 9.96
CA GLY A 48 12.86 -12.54 8.52
C GLY A 48 12.42 -13.83 7.81
N GLY A 49 12.14 -14.91 8.54
CA GLY A 49 11.54 -16.13 8.01
C GLY A 49 10.07 -15.94 7.64
N ILE A 50 9.51 -16.85 6.84
CA ILE A 50 8.14 -16.74 6.32
C ILE A 50 7.12 -17.41 7.24
N VAL A 51 6.04 -16.68 7.53
CA VAL A 51 4.84 -17.17 8.22
C VAL A 51 3.63 -16.94 7.31
N VAL A 52 3.01 -18.01 6.80
CA VAL A 52 1.77 -17.87 6.03
C VAL A 52 0.60 -17.63 6.98
N THR A 53 -0.05 -16.48 6.82
CA THR A 53 -1.18 -16.08 7.67
C THR A 53 -2.50 -16.11 6.92
N ARG A 54 -3.57 -16.51 7.62
CA ARG A 54 -4.97 -16.38 7.22
C ARG A 54 -5.67 -15.47 8.21
N THR A 55 -6.01 -14.26 7.78
CA THR A 55 -6.67 -13.23 8.60
C THR A 55 -8.15 -13.19 8.29
N THR A 56 -8.98 -13.35 9.32
CA THR A 56 -10.45 -13.31 9.22
C THR A 56 -11.04 -12.38 10.26
N GLN A 57 -12.28 -11.94 10.03
CA GLN A 57 -13.06 -11.19 11.01
C GLN A 57 -14.44 -11.80 11.15
N THR A 58 -14.75 -12.29 12.36
CA THR A 58 -16.15 -12.59 12.71
C THR A 58 -16.91 -11.29 12.88
N ARG A 59 -18.04 -11.13 12.18
CA ARG A 59 -18.85 -9.90 12.24
C ARG A 59 -19.23 -9.58 13.69
N GLY A 60 -18.99 -8.33 14.10
CA GLY A 60 -19.33 -7.84 15.44
C GLY A 60 -18.36 -8.27 16.56
N SER A 61 -17.31 -9.06 16.29
CA SER A 61 -16.39 -9.53 17.33
C SER A 61 -15.49 -8.43 17.92
N GLY A 62 -15.34 -7.30 17.21
CA GLY A 62 -14.35 -6.27 17.52
C GLY A 62 -12.90 -6.74 17.41
N LYS A 63 -12.66 -7.89 16.77
CA LYS A 63 -11.34 -8.53 16.69
C LYS A 63 -11.08 -9.21 15.35
N LEU A 64 -9.82 -9.21 14.93
CA LEU A 64 -9.29 -10.10 13.90
C LEU A 64 -8.78 -11.39 14.51
N THR A 65 -8.94 -12.47 13.76
CA THR A 65 -8.32 -13.77 14.03
C THR A 65 -7.28 -14.03 12.95
N ILE A 66 -6.04 -14.29 13.36
CA ILE A 66 -4.91 -14.56 12.45
C ILE A 66 -4.44 -15.98 12.72
N ARG A 67 -4.72 -16.90 11.80
CA ARG A 67 -4.19 -18.27 11.86
C ARG A 67 -2.86 -18.33 11.13
N CYS A 68 -1.85 -18.85 11.79
CA CYS A 68 -0.52 -19.07 11.23
C CYS A 68 -0.42 -20.53 10.76
N ASP A 69 0.51 -20.82 9.87
CA ASP A 69 0.81 -22.17 9.36
C ASP A 69 1.64 -23.02 10.33
N HIS A 70 2.34 -22.40 11.29
CA HIS A 70 3.13 -23.10 12.31
C HIS A 70 3.05 -22.45 13.70
N THR A 71 3.71 -23.07 14.68
CA THR A 71 3.81 -22.56 16.05
C THR A 71 4.84 -21.42 16.10
N LEU A 72 4.47 -20.32 16.74
CA LEU A 72 5.26 -19.10 16.80
C LEU A 72 5.71 -18.83 18.23
N ASN A 73 6.95 -18.36 18.40
CA ASN A 73 7.44 -17.86 19.68
C ASN A 73 6.84 -16.45 19.97
N ALA A 74 7.16 -15.85 21.12
CA ALA A 74 6.60 -14.55 21.49
C ALA A 74 7.03 -13.41 20.54
N ALA A 75 8.28 -13.41 20.07
CA ALA A 75 8.82 -12.40 19.17
C ALA A 75 8.14 -12.46 17.80
N ASP A 76 7.97 -13.66 17.22
CA ASP A 76 7.32 -13.85 15.92
C ASP A 76 5.85 -13.43 15.97
N ARG A 77 5.16 -13.77 17.07
CA ARG A 77 3.77 -13.32 17.29
C ARG A 77 3.67 -11.80 17.30
N ALA A 78 4.64 -11.12 17.91
CA ALA A 78 4.69 -9.66 17.93
C ALA A 78 5.00 -9.11 16.53
N ALA A 79 5.92 -9.73 15.78
CA ALA A 79 6.25 -9.35 14.40
C ALA A 79 5.05 -9.47 13.45
N VAL A 80 4.32 -10.59 13.50
CA VAL A 80 3.09 -10.81 12.72
C VAL A 80 2.01 -9.78 13.10
N LYS A 81 1.79 -9.54 14.40
CA LYS A 81 0.80 -8.56 14.86
C LYS A 81 1.11 -7.13 14.40
N ARG A 82 2.38 -6.71 14.46
CA ARG A 82 2.82 -5.38 13.97
C ARG A 82 2.56 -5.24 12.47
N GLN A 83 2.93 -6.25 11.69
CA GLN A 83 2.71 -6.28 10.24
C GLN A 83 1.23 -6.23 9.86
N VAL A 84 0.37 -7.01 10.53
CA VAL A 84 -1.08 -6.97 10.29
C VAL A 84 -1.67 -5.62 10.69
N THR A 85 -1.22 -5.05 11.82
CA THR A 85 -1.62 -3.71 12.28
C THR A 85 -1.30 -2.65 11.24
N ARG A 86 -0.07 -2.65 10.71
CA ARG A 86 0.38 -1.72 9.67
C ARG A 86 -0.41 -1.91 8.38
N MET A 87 -0.46 -3.14 7.87
CA MET A 87 -1.06 -3.52 6.59
C MET A 87 -2.55 -3.13 6.51
N LEU A 88 -3.29 -3.35 7.60
CA LEU A 88 -4.71 -3.02 7.71
C LEU A 88 -4.97 -1.66 8.38
N ARG A 89 -3.91 -0.90 8.72
CA ARG A 89 -3.96 0.40 9.40
C ARG A 89 -4.87 0.40 10.63
N LEU A 90 -4.73 -0.55 11.53
CA LEU A 90 -5.64 -0.67 12.68
C LEU A 90 -5.48 0.47 13.70
N ASP A 91 -4.37 1.20 13.61
CA ASP A 91 -3.95 2.33 14.42
C ASP A 91 -4.41 3.70 13.88
N GLU A 92 -4.89 3.77 12.64
CA GLU A 92 -5.26 5.03 12.01
C GLU A 92 -6.69 5.48 12.39
N ASN A 93 -6.82 6.72 12.85
CA ASN A 93 -8.08 7.35 13.22
C ASN A 93 -8.69 8.14 12.05
N LEU A 94 -9.74 7.59 11.43
CA LEU A 94 -10.44 8.21 10.29
C LEU A 94 -11.72 8.96 10.69
N SER A 95 -11.95 9.22 11.99
CA SER A 95 -13.19 9.86 12.44
C SER A 95 -13.35 11.28 11.87
N ALA A 96 -12.26 12.05 11.73
CA ALA A 96 -12.30 13.38 11.09
C ALA A 96 -12.66 13.29 9.60
N TRP A 97 -12.03 12.36 8.85
CA TRP A 97 -12.39 12.08 7.46
C TRP A 97 -13.87 11.72 7.30
N ARG A 98 -14.39 10.85 8.17
CA ARG A 98 -15.80 10.42 8.12
C ARG A 98 -16.79 11.55 8.41
N ARG A 99 -16.43 12.49 9.31
CA ARG A 99 -17.25 13.70 9.54
C ARG A 99 -17.25 14.60 8.31
N LEU A 100 -16.09 14.77 7.69
CA LEU A 100 -15.90 15.63 6.52
C LEU A 100 -16.63 15.10 5.28
N HIS A 101 -16.56 13.79 5.02
CA HIS A 101 -17.06 13.19 3.78
C HIS A 101 -18.15 12.14 4.02
N ARG A 102 -19.41 12.59 4.15
CA ARG A 102 -20.58 11.74 4.49
C ARG A 102 -20.79 10.53 3.56
N PRO A 103 -20.64 10.63 2.22
CA PRO A 103 -20.74 9.45 1.34
C PRO A 103 -19.72 8.35 1.66
N ALA A 104 -18.44 8.71 1.87
CA ALA A 104 -17.39 7.78 2.27
C ALA A 104 -17.69 7.15 3.65
N ALA A 105 -18.26 7.92 4.59
CA ALA A 105 -18.68 7.40 5.89
C ALA A 105 -19.75 6.30 5.79
N LYS A 106 -20.75 6.46 4.91
CA LYS A 106 -21.84 5.48 4.71
C LYS A 106 -21.34 4.10 4.27
N VAL A 107 -20.22 4.05 3.54
CA VAL A 107 -19.64 2.80 3.02
C VAL A 107 -18.34 2.41 3.72
N HIS A 108 -18.04 3.04 4.87
CA HIS A 108 -16.83 2.80 5.66
C HIS A 108 -15.49 3.03 4.93
N PHE A 109 -15.48 3.82 3.85
CA PHE A 109 -14.30 4.10 3.04
C PHE A 109 -13.27 5.00 3.75
N GLY A 110 -11.99 4.86 3.39
CA GLY A 110 -10.89 5.74 3.78
C GLY A 110 -9.66 4.99 4.28
N ARG A 111 -9.84 3.77 4.79
CA ARG A 111 -8.74 2.95 5.30
C ARG A 111 -8.09 2.19 4.15
N LEU A 112 -6.97 2.72 3.65
CA LEU A 112 -6.30 2.16 2.48
C LEU A 112 -5.44 0.94 2.85
N PHE A 113 -5.66 -0.18 2.16
CA PHE A 113 -4.79 -1.34 2.26
C PHE A 113 -3.36 -1.00 1.79
N ARG A 114 -2.36 -1.22 2.64
CA ARG A 114 -0.93 -1.02 2.35
C ARG A 114 -0.14 -2.29 2.66
N SER A 115 1.16 -2.32 2.37
CA SER A 115 1.99 -3.51 2.61
C SER A 115 2.35 -3.68 4.10
N PRO A 116 2.95 -4.80 4.52
CA PRO A 116 3.47 -4.97 5.87
C PRO A 116 4.70 -4.12 6.20
N THR A 117 5.38 -3.54 5.20
CA THR A 117 6.57 -2.70 5.37
C THR A 117 6.55 -1.53 4.38
N LEU A 118 7.17 -0.39 4.74
CA LEU A 118 7.38 0.73 3.83
C LEU A 118 8.25 0.34 2.63
N PHE A 119 9.27 -0.49 2.84
CA PHE A 119 10.12 -0.96 1.76
C PHE A 119 9.30 -1.63 0.64
N GLU A 120 8.36 -2.51 1.00
CA GLU A 120 7.46 -3.14 0.04
C GLU A 120 6.53 -2.12 -0.64
N ASP A 121 6.01 -1.13 0.10
CA ASP A 121 5.20 -0.06 -0.49
C ASP A 121 5.98 0.75 -1.54
N ILE A 122 7.24 1.08 -1.26
CA ILE A 122 8.09 1.82 -2.20
C ILE A 122 8.40 0.97 -3.44
N ILE A 123 8.74 -0.32 -3.27
CA ILE A 123 8.97 -1.21 -4.41
C ILE A 123 7.70 -1.36 -5.27
N LYS A 124 6.54 -1.55 -4.63
CA LYS A 124 5.24 -1.63 -5.33
C LYS A 124 4.92 -0.33 -6.06
N THR A 125 5.24 0.82 -5.49
CA THR A 125 5.13 2.12 -6.17
C THR A 125 6.07 2.23 -7.37
N ILE A 126 7.33 1.81 -7.24
CA ILE A 126 8.28 1.81 -8.36
C ILE A 126 7.76 0.93 -9.51
N THR A 127 7.24 -0.26 -9.18
CA THR A 127 6.69 -1.17 -10.19
C THR A 127 5.40 -0.66 -10.83
N SER A 128 4.64 0.25 -10.21
CA SER A 128 3.42 0.82 -10.79
C SER A 128 3.64 2.06 -11.67
N CYS A 129 4.82 2.68 -11.64
CA CYS A 129 5.12 3.85 -12.45
C CYS A 129 5.23 3.49 -13.93
N ASN A 130 4.59 4.24 -14.85
CA ASN A 130 4.73 4.10 -16.31
C ASN A 130 4.54 2.66 -16.84
N ILE A 131 3.48 1.98 -16.39
CA ILE A 131 3.13 0.63 -16.82
C ILE A 131 1.61 0.45 -16.71
N SER A 132 1.06 -0.54 -17.41
CA SER A 132 -0.32 -0.98 -17.16
C SER A 132 -0.44 -1.72 -15.84
N TRP A 133 -1.65 -1.73 -15.26
CA TRP A 133 -1.92 -2.45 -14.01
C TRP A 133 -1.59 -3.95 -14.08
N GLY A 134 -1.91 -4.61 -15.19
CA GLY A 134 -1.54 -6.01 -15.41
C GLY A 134 -0.02 -6.23 -15.42
N GLY A 135 0.74 -5.26 -15.95
CA GLY A 135 2.20 -5.28 -15.88
C GLY A 135 2.71 -5.17 -14.44
N THR A 136 2.12 -4.28 -13.62
CA THR A 136 2.42 -4.16 -12.19
C THR A 136 2.19 -5.47 -11.44
N ILE A 137 1.03 -6.11 -11.64
CA ILE A 137 0.70 -7.41 -11.03
C ILE A 137 1.77 -8.44 -11.41
N ALA A 138 2.05 -8.58 -12.70
CA ALA A 138 2.99 -9.60 -13.19
C ALA A 138 4.43 -9.38 -12.71
N MET A 139 4.90 -8.13 -12.57
CA MET A 139 6.22 -7.83 -12.01
C MET A 139 6.32 -8.22 -10.53
N ASN A 140 5.29 -7.90 -9.73
CA ASN A 140 5.26 -8.23 -8.30
C ASN A 140 5.17 -9.75 -8.08
N GLN A 141 4.36 -10.45 -8.88
CA GLN A 141 4.27 -11.90 -8.83
C GLN A 141 5.62 -12.56 -9.11
N ARG A 142 6.29 -12.21 -10.20
CA ARG A 142 7.62 -12.78 -10.52
C ARG A 142 8.68 -12.45 -9.48
N MET A 143 8.56 -11.31 -8.80
CA MET A 143 9.48 -10.91 -7.73
C MET A 143 9.32 -11.79 -6.50
N VAL A 144 8.08 -12.08 -6.09
CA VAL A 144 7.76 -13.07 -5.05
C VAL A 144 8.28 -14.46 -5.45
N GLU A 145 7.98 -14.91 -6.67
CA GLU A 145 8.35 -16.25 -7.17
C GLU A 145 9.87 -16.48 -7.22
N HIS A 146 10.65 -15.48 -7.64
CA HIS A 146 12.08 -15.65 -7.87
C HIS A 146 12.97 -15.24 -6.70
N PHE A 147 12.53 -14.34 -5.82
CA PHE A 147 13.39 -13.73 -4.81
C PHE A 147 12.77 -13.66 -3.42
N GLY A 148 11.52 -14.09 -3.25
CA GLY A 148 10.75 -13.88 -2.04
C GLY A 148 10.65 -15.09 -1.11
N GLU A 149 11.14 -16.26 -1.53
CA GLU A 149 11.12 -17.51 -0.74
C GLU A 149 9.73 -17.86 -0.19
N GLY A 150 8.69 -17.54 -0.96
CA GLY A 150 7.28 -17.74 -0.57
C GLY A 150 6.61 -16.49 -0.01
N GLY A 151 7.33 -15.39 0.24
CA GLY A 151 6.79 -14.07 0.60
C GLY A 151 7.25 -12.95 -0.32
N PHE A 152 7.11 -11.70 0.12
CA PHE A 152 7.68 -10.56 -0.60
C PHE A 152 9.18 -10.44 -0.27
N PRO A 153 10.08 -10.22 -1.24
CA PRO A 153 11.51 -10.14 -0.94
C PRO A 153 11.85 -9.05 0.08
N THR A 154 12.66 -9.40 1.07
CA THR A 154 13.26 -8.46 2.01
C THR A 154 14.26 -7.54 1.29
N ALA A 155 14.58 -6.39 1.92
CA ALA A 155 15.64 -5.52 1.43
C ALA A 155 16.99 -6.27 1.31
N ARG A 156 17.30 -7.17 2.25
CA ARG A 156 18.53 -7.98 2.20
C ARG A 156 18.56 -8.91 0.98
N GLN A 157 17.46 -9.61 0.70
CA GLN A 157 17.34 -10.48 -0.47
C GLN A 157 17.52 -9.66 -1.77
N LEU A 158 16.84 -8.52 -1.92
CA LEU A 158 16.98 -7.71 -3.14
C LEU A 158 18.34 -7.01 -3.28
N ALA A 159 18.98 -6.60 -2.18
CA ALA A 159 20.29 -5.95 -2.22
C ALA A 159 21.40 -6.87 -2.77
N ALA A 160 21.26 -8.18 -2.54
CA ALA A 160 22.18 -9.21 -3.02
C ALA A 160 22.01 -9.54 -4.52
N VAL A 161 20.93 -9.09 -5.16
CA VAL A 161 20.63 -9.38 -6.57
C VAL A 161 21.32 -8.37 -7.49
N LYS A 162 21.90 -8.85 -8.59
CA LYS A 162 22.40 -7.97 -9.67
C LYS A 162 21.22 -7.39 -10.45
N PRO A 163 21.18 -6.08 -10.77
CA PRO A 163 20.08 -5.47 -11.51
C PRO A 163 19.69 -6.21 -12.81
N ALA A 164 20.68 -6.66 -13.60
CA ALA A 164 20.41 -7.41 -14.83
C ALA A 164 19.65 -8.73 -14.60
N VAL A 165 19.87 -9.40 -13.46
CA VAL A 165 19.16 -10.63 -13.09
C VAL A 165 17.72 -10.31 -12.73
N LEU A 166 17.50 -9.26 -11.93
CA LEU A 166 16.16 -8.79 -11.57
C LEU A 166 15.37 -8.34 -12.82
N GLN A 167 16.01 -7.61 -13.73
CA GLN A 167 15.44 -7.21 -15.02
C GLN A 167 15.00 -8.42 -15.86
N LYS A 168 15.87 -9.44 -15.97
CA LYS A 168 15.59 -10.65 -16.77
C LYS A 168 14.47 -11.50 -16.16
N ARG A 169 14.54 -11.78 -14.86
CA ARG A 169 13.63 -12.70 -14.15
C ARG A 169 12.27 -12.06 -13.87
N CYS A 170 12.24 -10.82 -13.38
CA CYS A 170 11.00 -10.14 -13.00
C CYS A 170 10.41 -9.24 -14.08
N ARG A 171 11.13 -9.03 -15.19
CA ARG A 171 10.72 -8.16 -16.31
C ARG A 171 10.46 -6.71 -15.88
N VAL A 172 11.21 -6.22 -14.89
CA VAL A 172 11.04 -4.87 -14.31
C VAL A 172 11.65 -3.74 -15.17
N GLY A 173 12.40 -4.09 -16.21
CA GLY A 173 13.03 -3.13 -17.12
C GLY A 173 14.03 -2.22 -16.41
N TYR A 174 14.01 -0.93 -16.75
CA TYR A 174 14.89 0.10 -16.16
C TYR A 174 14.73 0.26 -14.64
N ARG A 175 13.65 -0.29 -14.05
CA ARG A 175 13.39 -0.19 -12.60
C ARG A 175 14.33 -1.06 -11.78
N ALA A 176 14.97 -2.06 -12.40
CA ALA A 176 15.83 -3.01 -11.68
C ALA A 176 16.93 -2.32 -10.88
N ASP A 177 17.62 -1.36 -11.49
CA ASP A 177 18.69 -0.61 -10.84
C ASP A 177 18.18 0.18 -9.63
N ARG A 178 17.04 0.87 -9.79
CA ARG A 178 16.38 1.63 -8.72
C ARG A 178 16.00 0.76 -7.53
N MET A 179 15.43 -0.41 -7.80
CA MET A 179 15.00 -1.35 -6.76
C MET A 179 16.19 -1.92 -5.99
N VAL A 180 17.26 -2.34 -6.68
CA VAL A 180 18.48 -2.87 -6.04
C VAL A 180 19.19 -1.77 -5.26
N LYS A 181 19.27 -0.54 -5.81
CA LYS A 181 19.85 0.59 -5.10
C LYS A 181 19.08 0.93 -3.83
N LEU A 182 17.74 1.02 -3.90
CA LEU A 182 16.89 1.22 -2.72
C LEU A 182 17.15 0.14 -1.66
N ALA A 183 17.19 -1.13 -2.07
CA ALA A 183 17.44 -2.24 -1.17
C ALA A 183 18.80 -2.13 -0.46
N ARG A 184 19.86 -1.75 -1.20
CA ARG A 184 21.20 -1.50 -0.63
C ARG A 184 21.23 -0.30 0.30
N ASP A 185 20.60 0.80 -0.08
CA ASP A 185 20.54 2.01 0.76
C ASP A 185 19.83 1.72 2.09
N VAL A 186 18.83 0.83 2.11
CA VAL A 186 18.19 0.34 3.35
C VAL A 186 19.12 -0.56 4.16
N VAL A 187 19.73 -1.56 3.52
CA VAL A 187 20.61 -2.53 4.21
C VAL A 187 21.85 -1.86 4.80
N GLU A 188 22.37 -0.85 4.12
CA GLU A 188 23.57 -0.09 4.53
C GLU A 188 23.23 1.09 5.44
N GLY A 189 21.96 1.26 5.84
CA GLY A 189 21.52 2.29 6.79
C GLY A 189 21.51 3.72 6.24
N ARG A 190 21.67 3.91 4.92
CA ARG A 190 21.56 5.24 4.27
C ARG A 190 20.12 5.73 4.18
N LEU A 191 19.15 4.83 4.20
CA LEU A 191 17.72 5.14 4.27
C LEU A 191 17.13 4.49 5.50
N ASP A 192 16.85 5.31 6.51
CA ASP A 192 16.14 4.88 7.71
C ASP A 192 14.63 4.82 7.45
N MET A 193 14.11 3.60 7.27
CA MET A 193 12.68 3.37 7.05
C MET A 193 11.82 3.76 8.27
N ALA A 194 12.37 3.71 9.49
CA ALA A 194 11.64 4.10 10.69
C ALA A 194 11.45 5.62 10.77
N TRP A 195 12.42 6.39 10.27
CA TRP A 195 12.30 7.85 10.16
C TRP A 195 11.09 8.26 9.31
N PHE A 196 10.85 7.57 8.18
CA PHE A 196 9.70 7.86 7.31
C PHE A 196 8.35 7.47 7.92
N GLU A 197 8.32 6.49 8.83
CA GLU A 197 7.09 6.06 9.51
C GLU A 197 6.85 6.75 10.86
N SER A 198 7.72 7.70 11.24
CA SER A 198 7.51 8.47 12.46
C SER A 198 6.30 9.41 12.30
N PRO A 199 5.38 9.44 13.28
CA PRO A 199 4.23 10.36 13.27
C PRO A 199 4.65 11.83 13.45
N ASP A 200 5.90 12.09 13.83
CA ASP A 200 6.43 13.43 14.07
C ASP A 200 6.96 14.10 12.80
N ARG A 201 6.72 13.52 11.62
CA ARG A 201 7.15 14.07 10.33
C ARG A 201 6.01 14.78 9.64
N THR A 202 6.29 15.96 9.11
CA THR A 202 5.33 16.68 8.27
C THR A 202 5.29 16.07 6.87
N THR A 203 4.18 16.30 6.16
CA THR A 203 4.04 15.89 4.76
C THR A 203 5.19 16.42 3.89
N ASP A 204 5.59 17.67 4.08
CA ASP A 204 6.60 18.32 3.25
C ASP A 204 7.99 17.74 3.49
N GLU A 205 8.37 17.49 4.75
CA GLU A 205 9.62 16.80 5.09
C GLU A 205 9.69 15.41 4.47
N LEU A 206 8.60 14.63 4.58
CA LEU A 206 8.52 13.31 3.98
C LEU A 206 8.57 13.38 2.46
N PHE A 207 7.86 14.32 1.84
CA PHE A 207 7.85 14.49 0.39
C PHE A 207 9.26 14.77 -0.14
N ASP A 208 9.96 15.72 0.47
CA ASP A 208 11.31 16.09 0.06
C ASP A 208 12.31 14.96 0.28
N ALA A 209 12.20 14.24 1.41
CA ALA A 209 13.03 13.07 1.68
C ALA A 209 12.76 11.92 0.71
N LEU A 210 11.50 11.61 0.41
CA LEU A 210 11.11 10.59 -0.56
C LEU A 210 11.65 10.92 -1.96
N ARG A 211 11.61 12.19 -2.37
CA ARG A 211 12.15 12.65 -3.66
C ARG A 211 13.67 12.53 -3.79
N ARG A 212 14.40 12.40 -2.68
CA ARG A 212 15.84 12.12 -2.70
C ARG A 212 16.15 10.64 -2.96
N ILE A 213 15.17 9.75 -2.83
CA ILE A 213 15.33 8.34 -3.19
C ILE A 213 15.48 8.23 -4.71
N HIS A 214 16.53 7.54 -5.15
CA HIS A 214 16.85 7.41 -6.56
C HIS A 214 15.69 6.81 -7.36
N GLY A 215 15.16 7.58 -8.32
CA GLY A 215 14.07 7.17 -9.19
C GLY A 215 12.65 7.40 -8.63
N VAL A 216 12.52 8.04 -7.45
CA VAL A 216 11.24 8.50 -6.90
C VAL A 216 10.98 9.93 -7.34
N GLY A 217 10.09 10.09 -8.33
CA GLY A 217 9.62 11.39 -8.79
C GLY A 217 8.44 11.94 -7.96
N PRO A 218 7.92 13.13 -8.30
CA PRO A 218 6.81 13.77 -7.57
C PRO A 218 5.57 12.87 -7.42
N TYR A 219 5.14 12.20 -8.50
CA TYR A 219 4.03 11.25 -8.46
C TYR A 219 4.28 10.12 -7.46
N ALA A 220 5.45 9.47 -7.55
CA ALA A 220 5.79 8.33 -6.69
C ALA A 220 5.88 8.76 -5.22
N ALA A 221 6.47 9.92 -4.93
CA ALA A 221 6.51 10.48 -3.58
C ALA A 221 5.09 10.72 -3.03
N SER A 222 4.20 11.37 -3.79
CA SER A 222 2.79 11.54 -3.38
C SER A 222 2.06 10.20 -3.21
N ASN A 223 2.34 9.20 -4.04
CA ASN A 223 1.76 7.86 -3.91
C ASN A 223 2.29 7.09 -2.68
N ILE A 224 3.52 7.34 -2.25
CA ILE A 224 4.08 6.76 -1.02
C ILE A 224 3.52 7.48 0.21
N LEU A 225 3.29 8.79 0.15
CA LEU A 225 2.73 9.57 1.25
C LEU A 225 1.36 9.07 1.72
N GLN A 226 0.45 8.73 0.80
CA GLN A 226 -0.83 8.12 1.20
C GLN A 226 -0.61 6.79 1.96
N HIS A 227 0.44 6.02 1.65
CA HIS A 227 0.82 4.80 2.40
C HIS A 227 1.32 5.08 3.80
N LEU A 228 1.88 6.27 4.01
CA LEU A 228 2.30 6.80 5.31
C LEU A 228 1.16 7.49 6.08
N GLY A 229 -0.03 7.63 5.49
CA GLY A 229 -1.18 8.30 6.13
C GLY A 229 -1.26 9.80 5.85
N HIS A 230 -0.43 10.31 4.93
CA HIS A 230 -0.45 11.69 4.48
C HIS A 230 -1.28 11.80 3.19
N TYR A 231 -2.47 12.39 3.32
CA TYR A 231 -3.50 12.42 2.27
C TYR A 231 -3.66 13.79 1.61
N ASP A 232 -2.84 14.74 1.99
CA ASP A 232 -2.93 16.15 1.61
C ASP A 232 -2.30 16.46 0.25
N ARG A 233 -1.63 15.48 -0.36
CA ARG A 233 -1.03 15.59 -1.70
C ARG A 233 -1.70 14.64 -2.68
N LEU A 234 -2.03 15.16 -3.86
CA LEU A 234 -2.54 14.36 -4.98
C LEU A 234 -1.38 13.74 -5.77
N PRO A 235 -1.38 12.42 -6.01
CA PRO A 235 -0.48 11.79 -6.97
C PRO A 235 -1.01 12.06 -8.37
N VAL A 236 -0.45 13.09 -9.03
CA VAL A 236 -0.84 13.46 -10.38
C VAL A 236 -0.25 12.49 -11.39
N ASP A 237 -1.10 11.73 -12.06
CA ASP A 237 -0.76 10.83 -13.16
C ASP A 237 -1.80 10.88 -14.28
N SER A 238 -1.61 10.03 -15.30
CA SER A 238 -2.58 9.91 -16.39
C SER A 238 -3.97 9.49 -15.94
N GLU A 239 -4.08 8.75 -14.83
CA GLU A 239 -5.36 8.23 -14.34
C GLU A 239 -6.19 9.29 -13.62
N LEU A 240 -5.56 10.16 -12.82
CA LEU A 240 -6.19 11.37 -12.29
C LEU A 240 -6.72 12.24 -13.44
N ILE A 241 -5.91 12.48 -14.46
CA ILE A 241 -6.30 13.33 -15.59
C ILE A 241 -7.45 12.71 -16.36
N ARG A 242 -7.38 11.41 -16.67
CA ARG A 242 -8.45 10.66 -17.32
C ARG A 242 -9.74 10.71 -16.50
N HIS A 243 -9.66 10.46 -15.19
CA HIS A 243 -10.81 10.52 -14.29
C HIS A 243 -11.50 11.87 -14.32
N LEU A 244 -10.74 12.97 -14.25
CA LEU A 244 -11.32 14.32 -14.26
C LEU A 244 -11.89 14.71 -15.63
N LYS A 245 -11.32 14.22 -16.72
CA LYS A 245 -11.92 14.35 -18.06
C LYS A 245 -13.26 13.62 -18.13
N ASP A 246 -13.28 12.34 -17.75
CA ASP A 246 -14.44 11.48 -17.93
C ASP A 246 -15.59 11.82 -16.97
N SER A 247 -15.28 12.10 -15.70
CA SER A 247 -16.31 12.31 -14.66
C SER A 247 -16.79 13.74 -14.51
N ARG A 248 -15.99 14.72 -14.94
CA ARG A 248 -16.27 16.15 -14.76
C ARG A 248 -16.25 16.95 -16.07
N GLY A 249 -15.91 16.33 -17.20
CA GLY A 249 -15.81 17.01 -18.49
C GLY A 249 -14.71 18.06 -18.55
N LEU A 250 -13.65 17.94 -17.72
CA LEU A 250 -12.59 18.95 -17.72
C LEU A 250 -11.76 18.88 -19.00
N GLU A 251 -11.67 19.98 -19.73
CA GLU A 251 -10.78 20.12 -20.87
C GLU A 251 -9.55 20.98 -20.53
N GLY A 252 -8.44 20.74 -21.23
CA GLY A 252 -7.20 21.49 -21.08
C GLY A 252 -5.93 20.62 -21.11
N THR A 253 -4.80 21.31 -20.98
CA THR A 253 -3.46 20.73 -20.82
C THR A 253 -3.32 20.02 -19.47
N LEU A 254 -2.26 19.21 -19.33
CA LEU A 254 -1.91 18.54 -18.07
C LEU A 254 -1.85 19.54 -16.91
N ALA A 255 -1.15 20.66 -17.08
CA ALA A 255 -0.96 21.67 -16.04
C ALA A 255 -2.28 22.33 -15.61
N GLU A 256 -3.16 22.64 -16.57
CA GLU A 256 -4.45 23.25 -16.28
C GLU A 256 -5.38 22.31 -15.50
N ILE A 257 -5.44 21.04 -15.90
CA ILE A 257 -6.24 20.03 -15.21
C ILE A 257 -5.66 19.76 -13.81
N THR A 258 -4.34 19.69 -13.67
CA THR A 258 -3.69 19.55 -12.35
C THR A 258 -4.04 20.72 -11.43
N ARG A 259 -3.98 21.97 -11.90
CA ARG A 259 -4.37 23.14 -11.11
C ARG A 259 -5.84 23.05 -10.68
N ARG A 260 -6.73 22.67 -11.60
CA ARG A 260 -8.15 22.47 -11.29
C ARG A 260 -8.37 21.32 -10.29
N ALA A 261 -7.59 20.24 -10.38
CA ALA A 261 -7.64 19.13 -9.42
C ALA A 261 -7.30 19.60 -8.01
N HIS A 262 -6.27 20.43 -7.85
CA HIS A 262 -5.92 21.00 -6.54
C HIS A 262 -7.06 21.84 -5.97
N VAL A 263 -7.66 22.75 -6.75
CA VAL A 263 -8.81 23.56 -6.30
C VAL A 263 -10.02 22.68 -5.97
N LEU A 264 -10.28 21.65 -6.79
CA LEU A 264 -11.43 20.76 -6.60
C LEU A 264 -11.36 19.98 -5.29
N TYR A 265 -10.17 19.49 -4.94
CA TYR A 265 -10.00 18.67 -3.74
C TYR A 265 -9.58 19.46 -2.50
N ASP A 266 -9.18 20.73 -2.62
CA ASP A 266 -8.79 21.61 -1.50
C ASP A 266 -9.79 21.62 -0.32
N PRO A 267 -11.13 21.67 -0.54
CA PRO A 267 -12.10 21.63 0.57
C PRO A 267 -12.06 20.36 1.42
N PHE A 268 -11.37 19.31 0.96
CA PHE A 268 -11.21 18.06 1.70
C PHE A 268 -9.97 18.03 2.58
N ALA A 269 -9.19 19.11 2.70
CA ALA A 269 -7.98 19.14 3.51
C ALA A 269 -8.18 18.59 4.94
N PRO A 270 -7.26 17.74 5.46
CA PRO A 270 -6.02 17.23 4.83
C PRO A 270 -6.22 15.89 4.07
N TYR A 271 -7.43 15.58 3.61
CA TYR A 271 -7.85 14.31 2.99
C TYR A 271 -8.09 14.39 1.48
N GLN A 272 -7.41 15.29 0.77
CA GLN A 272 -7.57 15.52 -0.67
C GLN A 272 -7.45 14.21 -1.47
N PHE A 273 -6.45 13.39 -1.16
CA PHE A 273 -6.25 12.09 -1.79
C PHE A 273 -7.41 11.13 -1.53
N LEU A 274 -7.93 11.05 -0.29
CA LEU A 274 -9.05 10.15 0.02
C LEU A 274 -10.32 10.56 -0.74
N ALA A 275 -10.57 11.85 -0.90
CA ALA A 275 -11.69 12.35 -1.69
C ALA A 275 -11.56 11.97 -3.16
N TYR A 276 -10.40 12.24 -3.77
CA TYR A 276 -10.09 11.80 -5.12
C TYR A 276 -10.25 10.28 -5.28
N TRP A 277 -9.64 9.51 -4.40
CA TRP A 277 -9.65 8.06 -4.49
C TRP A 277 -11.06 7.49 -4.28
N PHE A 278 -11.89 8.11 -3.44
CA PHE A 278 -13.28 7.71 -3.26
C PHE A 278 -14.09 7.82 -4.55
N GLU A 279 -13.91 8.90 -5.32
CA GLU A 279 -14.56 9.07 -6.62
C GLU A 279 -14.11 7.98 -7.61
N LEU A 280 -12.79 7.77 -7.70
CA LEU A 280 -12.21 6.79 -8.62
C LEU A 280 -12.67 5.36 -8.28
N TRP A 281 -12.61 4.99 -6.99
CA TRP A 281 -13.08 3.71 -6.45
C TRP A 281 -14.57 3.47 -6.73
N THR A 282 -15.40 4.49 -6.54
CA THR A 282 -16.84 4.40 -6.86
C THR A 282 -17.06 4.12 -8.34
N GLY A 283 -16.33 4.80 -9.22
CA GLY A 283 -16.38 4.58 -10.66
C GLY A 283 -15.92 3.17 -11.06
N TYR A 284 -14.86 2.64 -10.44
CA TYR A 284 -14.43 1.26 -10.71
C TYR A 284 -15.44 0.21 -10.25
N ARG A 285 -16.09 0.42 -9.09
CA ARG A 285 -17.15 -0.48 -8.61
C ARG A 285 -18.35 -0.51 -9.54
N GLN A 286 -18.76 0.64 -10.07
CA GLN A 286 -19.84 0.73 -11.04
C GLN A 286 -19.53 0.00 -12.36
N ARG A 287 -18.25 -0.07 -12.74
CA ARG A 287 -17.76 -0.79 -13.92
C ARG A 287 -17.40 -2.27 -13.68
N GLY A 288 -17.48 -2.76 -12.44
CA GLY A 288 -17.10 -4.13 -12.09
C GLY A 288 -15.61 -4.45 -12.19
N VAL A 289 -14.73 -3.44 -12.02
CA VAL A 289 -13.26 -3.58 -12.18
C VAL A 289 -12.54 -3.79 -10.83
N LEU A 290 -13.27 -3.62 -9.72
CA LEU A 290 -12.84 -3.86 -8.33
C LEU A 290 -13.67 -4.95 -7.67
#